data_AF-A0A920A4C2-F1
#
_entry.id   AF-A0A920A4C2-F1
#
_cell.length_a   1.000
_cell.length_b   1.000
_cell.length_c   1.000
_cell.angle_alpha   90.00
_cell.angle_beta   90.00
_cell.angle_gamma   90.00
#
_symmetry.space_group_name_H-M   'P 1'
#
loop_
_entity.id
_entity.type
_entity.pdbx_description
1 polymer ?
#
loop_
_entity_poly.entity_id
_entity_poly.type
_entity_poly.pdbx_seq_one_letter_code
_entity_poly.pdbx_strand_id
1 'polypeptide(L)'
;MKYINTNDLKEPIDWNRKISSNKALTKKVKSIGLRVKEFGDDGIKQINQELKIKSPKSFLVKNQEILKASALLTDEDKNSILVAITNIKAHHEKQLDQYRKAPQKNMNGIEIWQEFRAIRTIGIYVPGGTAPLVSSLLMQLIPATLAGCKNINICTPPQANGKIHPAILWAAKQINPKVKIYKIGGAQAIFAMSNGTKSIPQVEKIFGPGNEYVNEAKKQISSITDIDLPAGPSEVMVVANDYNDPEVIALDLLSQLEHGTSSKAYVLSKSKKILDLIKDELPLAVKDHPRNEVLTKSIKNVLLIKTRSIKEQIKLINDCAPEHLILLDNNFSSFIPEVSNAGSIFCGPLTPVSFGDYASGTNHVLPTNGMAKTRSGLGLIDFGKVISFQYANQEGFNSLAPVVTNMANLEGLTAHAETVAVRKKQLQLTTRESFVIRRSKETEIFINLNLDGNGLYSIDTGINFLDHMLEQLSKHSGINLSVKCIGDTHIDEHHTIEDIAIALGSSINEALGDRKNINRYSSNFSIVMDECQSDCLIDLSSRSYLKYQTSKLREFVGDLPTEMVEHFFKSLVENAKFTCHLKTKGENTHHIVESSFKSFAKAFGEAIKLNSSGSSSTKGFL
;
A
#
# COMPACT_ATOMS: atom_id res chain seq x y z
N MET A 1 -42.27 24.79 3.20
CA MET A 1 -42.41 23.72 4.19
C MET A 1 -43.55 22.80 3.79
N LYS A 2 -43.32 21.49 3.74
CA LYS A 2 -44.34 20.48 3.49
C LYS A 2 -44.41 19.53 4.68
N TYR A 3 -45.62 19.26 5.15
CA TYR A 3 -45.86 18.27 6.21
C TYR A 3 -46.16 16.90 5.58
N ILE A 4 -45.58 15.84 6.15
CA ILE A 4 -45.76 14.45 5.73
C ILE A 4 -46.04 13.62 6.97
N ASN A 5 -47.08 12.80 6.92
CA ASN A 5 -47.35 11.79 7.94
C ASN A 5 -47.11 10.41 7.31
N THR A 6 -46.23 9.61 7.88
CA THR A 6 -45.82 8.35 7.26
C THR A 6 -46.94 7.32 7.17
N ASN A 7 -47.96 7.42 8.04
CA ASN A 7 -49.16 6.58 7.97
C ASN A 7 -49.98 6.83 6.68
N ASP A 8 -49.85 8.02 6.09
CA ASP A 8 -50.63 8.43 4.92
C ASP A 8 -49.85 8.23 3.60
N LEU A 9 -48.62 7.70 3.68
CA LEU A 9 -47.76 7.47 2.51
C LEU A 9 -48.23 6.25 1.71
N LYS A 10 -48.61 6.49 0.45
CA LYS A 10 -48.89 5.44 -0.54
C LYS A 10 -47.63 5.02 -1.32
N GLU A 11 -46.66 5.91 -1.41
CA GLU A 11 -45.38 5.71 -2.11
C GLU A 11 -44.22 6.19 -1.23
N PRO A 12 -42.98 5.70 -1.46
CA PRO A 12 -41.79 6.22 -0.78
C PRO A 12 -41.60 7.73 -0.96
N ILE A 13 -40.91 8.35 0.00
CA ILE A 13 -40.60 9.78 -0.09
C ILE A 13 -39.59 10.00 -1.22
N ASP A 14 -39.93 10.85 -2.19
CA ASP A 14 -38.98 11.32 -3.19
C ASP A 14 -38.03 12.36 -2.58
N TRP A 15 -36.93 11.89 -1.97
CA TRP A 15 -35.87 12.72 -1.39
C TRP A 15 -35.12 13.57 -2.45
N ASN A 16 -35.08 13.05 -3.68
CA ASN A 16 -34.22 13.50 -4.76
C ASN A 16 -34.97 14.23 -5.87
N ARG A 17 -36.15 14.81 -5.56
CA ARG A 17 -37.01 15.59 -6.47
C ARG A 17 -36.17 16.25 -7.56
N LYS A 18 -36.13 15.62 -8.74
CA LYS A 18 -35.06 15.80 -9.73
C LYS A 18 -34.79 17.29 -9.93
N ILE A 19 -33.58 17.74 -9.60
CA ILE A 19 -33.04 18.96 -10.18
C ILE A 19 -33.02 18.66 -11.67
N SER A 20 -33.95 19.27 -12.42
CA SER A 20 -34.03 19.09 -13.86
C SER A 20 -32.64 19.35 -14.45
N SER A 21 -32.17 18.45 -15.33
CA SER A 21 -30.88 18.65 -15.98
C SER A 21 -30.95 19.96 -16.77
N ASN A 22 -30.26 20.98 -16.27
CA ASN A 22 -30.27 22.29 -16.89
C ASN A 22 -29.38 22.23 -18.13
N LYS A 23 -29.94 21.78 -19.26
CA LYS A 23 -29.24 21.67 -20.55
C LYS A 23 -28.54 22.99 -20.93
N ALA A 24 -29.09 24.13 -20.52
CA ALA A 24 -28.49 25.44 -20.75
C ALA A 24 -27.21 25.64 -19.88
N LEU A 25 -27.24 25.26 -18.60
CA LEU A 25 -26.06 25.24 -17.73
C LEU A 25 -24.95 24.35 -18.31
N THR A 26 -25.28 23.10 -18.66
CA THR A 26 -24.31 22.15 -19.25
C THR A 26 -23.66 22.72 -20.51
N LYS A 27 -24.45 23.29 -21.43
CA LYS A 27 -23.92 23.90 -22.67
C LYS A 27 -23.01 25.11 -22.37
N LYS A 28 -23.39 25.94 -21.41
CA LYS A 28 -22.61 27.12 -21.00
C LYS A 28 -21.28 26.72 -20.35
N VAL A 29 -21.29 25.76 -19.43
CA VAL A 29 -20.08 25.23 -18.79
C VAL A 29 -19.16 24.56 -19.81
N LYS A 30 -19.72 23.82 -20.78
CA LYS A 30 -18.93 23.22 -21.86
C LYS A 30 -18.22 24.28 -22.73
N SER A 31 -18.90 25.38 -23.05
CA SER A 31 -18.31 26.51 -23.77
C SER A 31 -17.17 27.17 -22.98
N ILE A 32 -17.30 27.27 -21.65
CA ILE A 32 -16.21 27.74 -20.78
C ILE A 32 -15.02 26.78 -20.87
N GLY A 33 -15.26 25.47 -20.77
CA GLY A 33 -14.21 24.45 -20.84
C GLY A 33 -13.44 24.45 -22.15
N LEU A 34 -14.13 24.58 -23.30
CA LEU A 34 -13.50 24.66 -24.62
C LEU A 34 -12.57 25.88 -24.72
N ARG A 35 -13.02 27.05 -24.26
CA ARG A 35 -12.20 28.27 -24.30
C ARG A 35 -10.95 28.17 -23.42
N VAL A 36 -11.06 27.59 -22.23
CA VAL A 36 -9.89 27.36 -21.37
C VAL A 36 -8.92 26.36 -22.01
N LYS A 37 -9.44 25.32 -22.66
CA LYS A 37 -8.63 24.30 -23.34
C LYS A 37 -7.90 24.86 -24.57
N GLU A 38 -8.56 25.68 -25.38
CA GLU A 38 -8.00 26.23 -26.63
C GLU A 38 -7.08 27.43 -26.40
N PHE A 39 -7.45 28.33 -25.46
CA PHE A 39 -6.78 29.62 -25.30
C PHE A 39 -6.09 29.80 -23.94
N GLY A 40 -6.11 28.79 -23.06
CA GLY A 40 -5.43 28.82 -21.77
C GLY A 40 -5.75 30.06 -20.92
N ASP A 41 -4.70 30.76 -20.48
CA ASP A 41 -4.81 31.98 -19.65
C ASP A 41 -5.62 33.09 -20.32
N ASP A 42 -5.56 33.22 -21.65
CA ASP A 42 -6.29 34.25 -22.37
C ASP A 42 -7.79 33.90 -22.48
N GLY A 43 -8.10 32.60 -22.62
CA GLY A 43 -9.49 32.11 -22.51
C GLY A 43 -10.10 32.44 -21.15
N ILE A 44 -9.35 32.27 -20.07
CA ILE A 44 -9.78 32.66 -18.70
C ILE A 44 -10.06 34.18 -18.63
N LYS A 45 -9.21 35.02 -19.22
CA LYS A 45 -9.41 36.48 -19.23
C LYS A 45 -10.67 36.88 -20.01
N GLN A 46 -10.94 36.24 -21.14
CA GLN A 46 -12.16 36.47 -21.94
C GLN A 46 -13.42 36.11 -21.13
N ILE A 47 -13.42 34.94 -20.46
CA ILE A 47 -14.54 34.52 -19.60
C ILE A 47 -14.74 35.51 -18.45
N ASN A 48 -13.66 35.97 -17.81
CA ASN A 48 -13.76 36.96 -16.75
C ASN A 48 -14.37 38.28 -17.25
N GLN A 49 -14.06 38.73 -18.47
CA GLN A 49 -14.68 39.92 -19.07
C GLN A 49 -16.19 39.74 -19.25
N GLU A 50 -16.63 38.58 -19.77
CA GLU A 50 -18.06 38.26 -19.92
C GLU A 50 -18.80 38.25 -18.58
N LEU A 51 -18.16 37.70 -17.56
CA LEU A 51 -18.71 37.63 -16.20
C LEU A 51 -18.51 38.93 -15.40
N LYS A 52 -17.92 39.97 -16.01
CA LYS A 52 -17.56 41.25 -15.36
C LYS A 52 -16.70 41.05 -14.11
N ILE A 53 -15.88 39.99 -14.08
CA ILE A 53 -14.91 39.70 -13.03
C ILE A 53 -13.61 40.40 -13.39
N LYS A 54 -13.04 41.15 -12.44
CA LYS A 54 -11.75 41.80 -12.62
C LYS A 54 -10.64 40.74 -12.68
N SER A 55 -10.07 40.53 -13.87
CA SER A 55 -8.93 39.63 -14.04
C SER A 55 -7.70 40.14 -13.26
N PRO A 56 -7.04 39.28 -12.46
CA PRO A 56 -5.83 39.68 -11.75
C PRO A 56 -4.67 39.85 -12.74
N LYS A 57 -3.71 40.72 -12.43
CA LYS A 57 -2.49 40.90 -13.23
C LYS A 57 -1.64 39.62 -13.31
N SER A 58 -1.70 38.80 -12.27
CA SER A 58 -1.08 37.48 -12.20
C SER A 58 -2.03 36.58 -11.42
N PHE A 59 -2.25 35.36 -11.91
CA PHE A 59 -3.08 34.38 -11.20
C PHE A 59 -2.40 33.92 -9.91
N LEU A 60 -1.08 33.69 -9.92
CA LEU A 60 -0.34 33.27 -8.73
C LEU A 60 -0.30 34.40 -7.68
N VAL A 61 -0.67 34.07 -6.45
CA VAL A 61 -0.53 34.97 -5.30
C VAL A 61 0.96 35.16 -4.99
N LYS A 62 1.38 36.43 -4.85
CA LYS A 62 2.77 36.76 -4.53
C LYS A 62 3.05 36.57 -3.03
N ASN A 63 4.29 36.23 -2.67
CA ASN A 63 4.71 36.13 -1.27
C ASN A 63 4.45 37.41 -0.46
N GLN A 64 4.55 38.59 -1.09
CA GLN A 64 4.22 39.87 -0.43
C GLN A 64 2.74 39.99 -0.03
N GLU A 65 1.81 39.39 -0.80
CA GLU A 65 0.38 39.37 -0.45
C GLU A 65 0.14 38.50 0.79
N ILE A 66 0.86 37.38 0.89
CA ILE A 66 0.82 36.45 2.03
C ILE A 66 1.38 37.12 3.29
N LEU A 67 2.53 37.80 3.21
CA LEU A 67 3.14 38.46 4.37
C LEU A 67 2.21 39.53 4.96
N LYS A 68 1.49 40.26 4.10
CA LYS A 68 0.52 41.28 4.54
C LYS A 68 -0.74 40.68 5.17
N ALA A 69 -1.10 39.43 4.84
CA ALA A 69 -2.33 38.81 5.33
C ALA A 69 -2.35 38.65 6.85
N SER A 70 -1.20 38.35 7.47
CA SER A 70 -1.09 38.18 8.93
C SER A 70 -1.47 39.45 9.71
N ALA A 71 -1.06 40.62 9.20
CA ALA A 71 -1.33 41.91 9.83
C ALA A 71 -2.80 42.37 9.67
N LEU A 72 -3.57 41.71 8.81
CA LEU A 72 -4.98 42.00 8.56
C LEU A 72 -5.93 41.09 9.35
N LEU A 73 -5.39 40.21 10.20
CA LEU A 73 -6.16 39.31 11.05
C LEU A 73 -5.92 39.67 12.51
N THR A 74 -6.99 39.65 13.29
CA THR A 74 -6.90 39.78 14.74
C THR A 74 -6.24 38.55 15.34
N ASP A 75 -5.74 38.65 16.56
CA ASP A 75 -5.18 37.49 17.25
C ASP A 75 -6.25 36.45 17.61
N GLU A 76 -7.50 36.89 17.79
CA GLU A 76 -8.65 36.00 17.98
C GLU A 76 -8.97 35.18 16.72
N ASP A 77 -8.94 35.81 15.53
CA ASP A 77 -9.09 35.10 14.24
C ASP A 77 -8.01 34.02 14.09
N LYS A 78 -6.76 34.38 14.39
CA LYS A 78 -5.62 33.47 14.29
C LYS A 78 -5.76 32.32 15.27
N ASN A 79 -6.10 32.60 16.52
CA ASN A 79 -6.31 31.59 17.54
C ASN A 79 -7.41 30.59 17.13
N SER A 80 -8.55 31.10 16.67
CA SER A 80 -9.68 30.26 16.23
C SER A 80 -9.30 29.33 15.07
N ILE A 81 -8.57 29.86 14.08
CA ILE A 81 -8.05 29.06 12.96
C ILE A 81 -7.06 28.00 13.45
N LEU A 82 -6.16 28.32 14.39
CA LEU A 82 -5.17 27.38 14.92
C LEU A 82 -5.81 26.26 15.75
N VAL A 83 -6.87 26.55 16.51
CA VAL A 83 -7.66 25.55 17.23
C VAL A 83 -8.32 24.59 16.23
N ALA A 84 -8.98 25.13 15.20
CA ALA A 84 -9.58 24.31 14.14
C ALA A 84 -8.53 23.43 13.42
N ILE A 85 -7.36 24.00 13.07
CA ILE A 85 -6.25 23.25 12.47
C ILE A 85 -5.84 22.09 13.38
N THR A 86 -5.69 22.36 14.68
CA THR A 86 -5.26 21.36 15.67
C THR A 86 -6.24 20.19 15.74
N ASN A 87 -7.53 20.48 15.84
CA ASN A 87 -8.57 19.45 15.97
C ASN A 87 -8.73 18.63 14.68
N ILE A 88 -8.78 19.28 13.51
CA ILE A 88 -8.88 18.60 12.21
C ILE A 88 -7.66 17.73 11.97
N LYS A 89 -6.46 18.24 12.28
CA LYS A 89 -5.22 17.48 12.16
C LYS A 89 -5.23 16.25 13.06
N ALA A 90 -5.58 16.41 14.34
CA ALA A 90 -5.63 15.30 15.30
C ALA A 90 -6.62 14.21 14.89
N HIS A 91 -7.75 14.57 14.29
CA HIS A 91 -8.73 13.61 13.76
C HIS A 91 -8.17 12.81 12.57
N HIS A 92 -7.57 13.49 11.58
CA HIS A 92 -7.08 12.84 10.36
C HIS A 92 -5.76 12.09 10.55
N GLU A 93 -4.91 12.48 11.51
CA GLU A 93 -3.68 11.73 11.84
C GLU A 93 -3.98 10.31 12.31
N LYS A 94 -5.06 10.10 13.10
CA LYS A 94 -5.49 8.76 13.53
C LYS A 94 -5.89 7.85 12.36
N GLN A 95 -6.32 8.41 11.23
CA GLN A 95 -6.64 7.62 10.03
C GLN A 95 -5.38 7.07 9.38
N LEU A 96 -4.24 7.77 9.49
CA LEU A 96 -2.98 7.38 8.84
C LEU A 96 -2.43 6.06 9.40
N ASP A 97 -2.58 5.84 10.71
CA ASP A 97 -2.11 4.62 11.37
C ASP A 97 -2.81 3.36 10.85
N GLN A 98 -4.06 3.48 10.39
CA GLN A 98 -4.82 2.37 9.80
C GLN A 98 -4.22 1.89 8.47
N TYR A 99 -3.56 2.80 7.72
CA TYR A 99 -3.04 2.54 6.38
C TYR A 99 -1.52 2.23 6.35
N ARG A 100 -0.84 2.29 7.51
CA ARG A 100 0.60 2.00 7.66
C ARG A 100 0.88 0.58 8.18
N LYS A 101 0.03 -0.40 7.85
CA LYS A 101 0.21 -1.78 8.34
C LYS A 101 1.43 -2.44 7.67
N ALA A 102 2.23 -3.12 8.48
CA ALA A 102 3.37 -3.91 8.04
C ALA A 102 2.95 -5.09 7.14
N PRO A 103 3.87 -5.66 6.34
CA PRO A 103 3.57 -6.82 5.53
C PRO A 103 3.02 -7.99 6.32
N GLN A 104 1.96 -8.61 5.82
CA GLN A 104 1.45 -9.85 6.38
C GLN A 104 2.09 -11.02 5.64
N LYS A 105 2.80 -11.88 6.37
CA LYS A 105 3.28 -13.16 5.84
C LYS A 105 2.08 -14.06 5.62
N ASN A 106 1.81 -14.42 4.37
CA ASN A 106 0.67 -15.25 4.01
C ASN A 106 1.19 -16.56 3.44
N MET A 107 1.13 -17.63 4.25
CA MET A 107 1.46 -19.01 3.85
C MET A 107 2.92 -19.21 3.36
N ASN A 108 3.35 -20.47 3.33
CA ASN A 108 4.68 -20.96 2.95
C ASN A 108 5.34 -20.19 1.78
N GLY A 109 6.20 -19.22 2.11
CA GLY A 109 7.03 -18.51 1.13
C GLY A 109 6.37 -17.40 0.32
N ILE A 110 5.14 -16.97 0.66
CA ILE A 110 4.45 -15.85 -0.01
C ILE A 110 4.23 -14.69 0.98
N GLU A 111 4.51 -13.47 0.52
CA GLU A 111 4.28 -12.25 1.28
C GLU A 111 3.38 -11.31 0.47
N ILE A 112 2.29 -10.84 1.07
CA ILE A 112 1.35 -9.91 0.45
C ILE A 112 1.12 -8.76 1.42
N TRP A 113 1.24 -7.53 0.90
CA TRP A 113 0.97 -6.35 1.71
C TRP A 113 0.48 -5.20 0.86
N GLN A 114 0.11 -4.12 1.55
CA GLN A 114 -0.43 -2.93 0.93
C GLN A 114 0.28 -1.70 1.47
N GLU A 115 0.58 -0.74 0.59
CA GLU A 115 1.14 0.53 1.02
C GLU A 115 0.39 1.73 0.45
N PHE A 116 0.14 2.71 1.32
CA PHE A 116 -0.44 3.99 0.92
C PHE A 116 0.60 4.86 0.20
N ARG A 117 0.17 5.52 -0.87
CA ARG A 117 0.95 6.49 -1.66
C ARG A 117 0.12 7.72 -1.96
N ALA A 118 0.60 8.89 -1.54
CA ALA A 118 -0.04 10.16 -1.86
C ALA A 118 -0.20 10.39 -3.37
N ILE A 119 -1.23 11.12 -3.77
CA ILE A 119 -1.34 11.74 -5.09
C ILE A 119 -0.28 12.84 -5.17
N ARG A 120 0.42 12.94 -6.31
CA ARG A 120 1.61 13.79 -6.43
C ARG A 120 1.21 15.25 -6.59
N THR A 121 0.24 15.51 -7.47
CA THR A 121 -0.22 16.85 -7.83
C THR A 121 -1.73 16.94 -7.74
N ILE A 122 -2.23 17.77 -6.83
CA ILE A 122 -3.67 17.95 -6.59
C ILE A 122 -4.10 19.39 -6.76
N GLY A 123 -5.37 19.57 -7.10
CA GLY A 123 -6.06 20.86 -7.13
C GLY A 123 -7.07 20.95 -5.97
N ILE A 124 -7.04 22.03 -5.20
CA ILE A 124 -8.01 22.32 -4.14
C ILE A 124 -8.80 23.55 -4.59
N TYR A 125 -10.12 23.41 -4.73
CA TYR A 125 -11.00 24.53 -4.97
C TYR A 125 -11.57 25.04 -3.64
N VAL A 126 -11.37 26.32 -3.35
CA VAL A 126 -11.91 26.99 -2.14
C VAL A 126 -12.88 28.08 -2.58
N PRO A 127 -14.19 27.96 -2.29
CA PRO A 127 -15.16 29.00 -2.59
C PRO A 127 -14.85 30.30 -1.85
N GLY A 128 -15.14 31.43 -2.50
CA GLY A 128 -14.87 32.77 -1.93
C GLY A 128 -15.77 33.88 -2.46
N GLY A 129 -16.91 33.53 -3.06
CA GLY A 129 -17.82 34.49 -3.73
C GLY A 129 -18.45 35.49 -2.77
N THR A 130 -19.52 35.10 -2.08
CA THR A 130 -20.25 35.94 -1.12
C THR A 130 -19.63 35.94 0.28
N ALA A 131 -18.88 34.89 0.63
CA ALA A 131 -18.16 34.76 1.89
C ALA A 131 -16.85 33.96 1.71
N PRO A 132 -15.79 34.25 2.48
CA PRO A 132 -14.55 33.48 2.46
C PRO A 132 -14.70 32.17 3.25
N LEU A 133 -14.71 31.02 2.57
CA LEU A 133 -14.84 29.71 3.25
C LEU A 133 -13.49 29.18 3.73
N VAL A 134 -12.98 29.78 4.81
CA VAL A 134 -11.71 29.37 5.45
C VAL A 134 -11.80 27.92 5.93
N SER A 135 -12.93 27.51 6.51
CA SER A 135 -13.16 26.13 6.94
C SER A 135 -12.98 25.13 5.79
N SER A 136 -13.54 25.40 4.61
CA SER A 136 -13.38 24.52 3.44
C SER A 136 -11.93 24.41 2.95
N LEU A 137 -11.10 25.42 3.17
CA LEU A 137 -9.66 25.29 2.95
C LEU A 137 -9.05 24.31 3.96
N LEU A 138 -9.35 24.45 5.26
CA LEU A 138 -8.78 23.59 6.31
C LEU A 138 -9.13 22.12 6.07
N MET A 139 -10.41 21.85 5.80
CA MET A 139 -10.95 20.50 5.58
C MET A 139 -10.33 19.77 4.39
N GLN A 140 -9.78 20.49 3.42
CA GLN A 140 -9.11 19.88 2.26
C GLN A 140 -7.58 19.87 2.40
N LEU A 141 -7.00 20.98 2.86
CA LEU A 141 -5.55 21.15 2.86
C LEU A 141 -4.84 20.34 3.96
N ILE A 142 -5.48 20.19 5.13
CA ILE A 142 -4.91 19.41 6.23
C ILE A 142 -4.76 17.94 5.85
N PRO A 143 -5.81 17.20 5.43
CA PRO A 143 -5.64 15.81 5.01
C PRO A 143 -4.73 15.64 3.81
N ALA A 144 -4.75 16.56 2.83
CA ALA A 144 -3.80 16.54 1.71
C ALA A 144 -2.33 16.62 2.15
N THR A 145 -2.06 17.49 3.13
CA THR A 145 -0.71 17.69 3.67
C THR A 145 -0.27 16.47 4.49
N LEU A 146 -1.17 15.93 5.32
CA LEU A 146 -0.91 14.70 6.10
C LEU A 146 -0.69 13.47 5.21
N ALA A 147 -1.44 13.35 4.12
CA ALA A 147 -1.25 12.29 3.13
C ALA A 147 0.13 12.35 2.45
N GLY A 148 0.77 13.53 2.41
CA GLY A 148 2.08 13.74 1.80
C GLY A 148 2.03 14.19 0.33
N CYS A 149 0.93 14.83 -0.10
CA CYS A 149 0.83 15.41 -1.44
C CYS A 149 1.92 16.48 -1.66
N LYS A 150 2.70 16.36 -2.75
CA LYS A 150 3.88 17.20 -2.99
C LYS A 150 3.52 18.55 -3.62
N ASN A 151 2.66 18.55 -4.63
CA ASN A 151 2.29 19.73 -5.40
C ASN A 151 0.81 20.06 -5.18
N ILE A 152 0.53 20.91 -4.19
CA ILE A 152 -0.84 21.32 -3.86
C ILE A 152 -1.12 22.70 -4.47
N ASN A 153 -2.11 22.77 -5.35
CA ASN A 153 -2.52 23.97 -6.08
C ASN A 153 -3.91 24.39 -5.62
N ILE A 154 -4.02 25.54 -4.95
CA ILE A 154 -5.27 26.05 -4.41
C ILE A 154 -5.82 27.10 -5.38
N CYS A 155 -7.01 26.89 -5.93
CA CYS A 155 -7.73 27.91 -6.69
C CYS A 155 -8.86 28.50 -5.84
N THR A 156 -8.89 29.82 -5.74
CA THR A 156 -9.93 30.54 -5.01
C THR A 156 -10.25 31.86 -5.72
N PRO A 157 -11.54 32.23 -5.89
CA PRO A 157 -11.90 33.46 -6.58
C PRO A 157 -11.39 34.68 -5.81
N PRO A 158 -10.84 35.70 -6.50
CA PRO A 158 -10.52 36.96 -5.87
C PRO A 158 -11.79 37.74 -5.49
N GLN A 159 -11.70 38.52 -4.42
CA GLN A 159 -12.70 39.51 -4.04
C GLN A 159 -12.80 40.61 -5.11
N ALA A 160 -13.82 41.47 -5.04
CA ALA A 160 -14.03 42.58 -5.98
C ALA A 160 -12.79 43.51 -6.13
N ASN A 161 -11.99 43.65 -5.07
CA ASN A 161 -10.74 44.41 -5.07
C ASN A 161 -9.56 43.70 -5.80
N GLY A 162 -9.76 42.45 -6.26
CA GLY A 162 -8.77 41.62 -6.95
C GLY A 162 -7.83 40.82 -6.04
N LYS A 163 -8.03 40.84 -4.71
CA LYS A 163 -7.21 40.14 -3.71
C LYS A 163 -7.92 38.90 -3.17
N ILE A 164 -7.16 38.00 -2.56
CA ILE A 164 -7.72 36.88 -1.78
C ILE A 164 -7.90 37.32 -0.33
N HIS A 165 -8.93 36.79 0.33
CA HIS A 165 -9.18 37.05 1.74
C HIS A 165 -7.95 36.68 2.61
N PRO A 166 -7.52 37.54 3.55
CA PRO A 166 -6.30 37.32 4.32
C PRO A 166 -6.31 36.01 5.11
N ALA A 167 -7.47 35.60 5.66
CA ALA A 167 -7.60 34.35 6.41
C ALA A 167 -7.28 33.10 5.57
N ILE A 168 -7.68 33.07 4.29
CA ILE A 168 -7.35 31.95 3.37
C ILE A 168 -5.83 31.88 3.14
N LEU A 169 -5.20 33.04 2.87
CA LEU A 169 -3.76 33.10 2.61
C LEU A 169 -2.95 32.70 3.84
N TRP A 170 -3.32 33.22 5.00
CA TRP A 170 -2.64 32.97 6.26
C TRP A 170 -2.79 31.51 6.68
N ALA A 171 -4.03 30.99 6.73
CA ALA A 171 -4.29 29.60 7.10
C ALA A 171 -3.60 28.59 6.19
N ALA A 172 -3.63 28.82 4.86
CA ALA A 172 -2.97 27.93 3.91
C ALA A 172 -1.48 27.77 4.19
N LYS A 173 -0.81 28.86 4.59
CA LYS A 173 0.62 28.86 4.90
C LYS A 173 0.95 28.33 6.30
N GLN A 174 0.05 28.48 7.28
CA GLN A 174 0.19 27.81 8.57
C GLN A 174 0.13 26.28 8.43
N ILE A 175 -0.75 25.78 7.56
CA ILE A 175 -0.87 24.33 7.33
C ILE A 175 0.30 23.81 6.48
N ASN A 176 0.61 24.47 5.37
CA ASN A 176 1.66 24.02 4.47
C ASN A 176 2.31 25.19 3.71
N PRO A 177 3.58 25.53 4.02
CA PRO A 177 4.23 26.70 3.41
C PRO A 177 4.48 26.54 1.90
N LYS A 178 4.49 25.31 1.37
CA LYS A 178 4.83 25.01 -0.03
C LYS A 178 3.66 25.11 -1.01
N VAL A 179 2.43 25.31 -0.52
CA VAL A 179 1.23 25.40 -1.39
C VAL A 179 1.30 26.61 -2.32
N LYS A 180 0.76 26.45 -3.54
CA LYS A 180 0.58 27.54 -4.50
C LYS A 180 -0.88 27.96 -4.52
N ILE A 181 -1.15 29.26 -4.46
CA ILE A 181 -2.51 29.81 -4.42
C ILE A 181 -2.74 30.66 -5.67
N TYR A 182 -3.85 30.42 -6.36
CA TYR A 182 -4.21 31.06 -7.62
C TYR A 182 -5.54 31.81 -7.48
N LYS A 183 -5.53 33.06 -7.94
CA LYS A 183 -6.65 34.02 -7.96
C LYS A 183 -7.63 33.71 -9.10
N ILE A 184 -8.30 32.58 -9.01
CA ILE A 184 -9.26 32.10 -10.01
C ILE A 184 -10.35 31.25 -9.33
N GLY A 185 -11.60 31.42 -9.75
CA GLY A 185 -12.73 30.62 -9.27
C GLY A 185 -13.63 30.15 -10.41
N GLY A 186 -14.76 29.54 -10.06
CA GLY A 186 -15.77 29.08 -11.02
C GLY A 186 -15.35 27.89 -11.87
N ALA A 187 -16.14 27.60 -12.92
CA ALA A 187 -15.88 26.52 -13.86
C ALA A 187 -14.50 26.66 -14.53
N GLN A 188 -14.07 27.89 -14.83
CA GLN A 188 -12.78 28.16 -15.45
C GLN A 188 -11.59 27.72 -14.58
N ALA A 189 -11.69 27.77 -13.24
CA ALA A 189 -10.66 27.23 -12.35
C ALA A 189 -10.53 25.70 -12.46
N ILE A 190 -11.68 25.01 -12.53
CA ILE A 190 -11.74 23.55 -12.65
C ILE A 190 -11.12 23.09 -13.97
N PHE A 191 -11.50 23.72 -15.08
CA PHE A 191 -10.91 23.41 -16.38
C PHE A 191 -9.43 23.78 -16.47
N ALA A 192 -9.00 24.86 -15.81
CA ALA A 192 -7.59 25.24 -15.76
C ALA A 192 -6.75 24.22 -14.99
N MET A 193 -7.24 23.71 -13.86
CA MET A 193 -6.56 22.65 -13.11
C MET A 193 -6.56 21.31 -13.86
N SER A 194 -7.64 20.99 -14.57
CA SER A 194 -7.76 19.71 -15.30
C SER A 194 -6.92 19.67 -16.58
N ASN A 195 -6.87 20.77 -17.34
CA ASN A 195 -6.14 20.83 -18.61
C ASN A 195 -4.71 21.36 -18.45
N GLY A 196 -4.44 22.12 -17.38
CA GLY A 196 -3.28 22.98 -17.28
C GLY A 196 -3.39 24.22 -18.18
N THR A 197 -2.71 25.29 -17.79
CA THR A 197 -2.49 26.50 -18.59
C THR A 197 -1.04 26.95 -18.43
N LYS A 198 -0.65 28.05 -19.07
CA LYS A 198 0.67 28.67 -18.87
C LYS A 198 0.91 29.05 -17.40
N SER A 199 -0.12 29.50 -16.69
CA SER A 199 0.00 29.94 -15.29
C SER A 199 -0.41 28.87 -14.26
N ILE A 200 -1.34 27.98 -14.59
CA ILE A 200 -1.93 27.03 -13.64
C ILE A 200 -1.53 25.62 -14.06
N PRO A 201 -0.81 24.85 -13.22
CA PRO A 201 -0.38 23.51 -13.60
C PRO A 201 -1.56 22.55 -13.69
N GLN A 202 -1.43 21.56 -14.58
CA GLN A 202 -2.33 20.43 -14.61
C GLN A 202 -2.21 19.60 -13.33
N VAL A 203 -3.33 19.10 -12.81
CA VAL A 203 -3.39 18.27 -11.60
C VAL A 203 -3.98 16.89 -11.90
N GLU A 204 -3.70 15.92 -11.02
CA GLU A 204 -4.16 14.54 -11.16
C GLU A 204 -5.58 14.34 -10.57
N LYS A 205 -5.90 15.09 -9.51
CA LYS A 205 -7.21 15.05 -8.84
C LYS A 205 -7.63 16.43 -8.33
N ILE A 206 -8.91 16.77 -8.47
CA ILE A 206 -9.48 18.05 -8.03
C ILE A 206 -10.48 17.83 -6.88
N PHE A 207 -10.30 18.61 -5.83
CA PHE A 207 -11.10 18.58 -4.61
C PHE A 207 -11.88 19.88 -4.43
N GLY A 208 -12.97 19.78 -3.68
CA GLY A 208 -13.63 20.92 -3.07
C GLY A 208 -15.04 21.15 -3.56
N PRO A 209 -15.91 21.68 -2.68
CA PRO A 209 -17.28 22.01 -3.02
C PRO A 209 -17.33 23.28 -3.87
N GLY A 210 -18.41 23.48 -4.59
CA GLY A 210 -18.67 24.71 -5.31
C GLY A 210 -20.12 24.86 -5.71
N ASN A 211 -20.43 25.95 -6.40
CA ASN A 211 -21.75 26.18 -6.95
C ASN A 211 -22.04 25.23 -8.14
N GLU A 212 -23.24 25.32 -8.70
CA GLU A 212 -23.68 24.50 -9.83
C GLU A 212 -22.72 24.50 -11.04
N TYR A 213 -22.03 25.61 -11.31
CA TYR A 213 -21.08 25.73 -12.41
C TYR A 213 -19.78 24.95 -12.13
N VAL A 214 -19.29 24.99 -10.89
CA VAL A 214 -18.11 24.23 -10.45
C VAL A 214 -18.42 22.73 -10.47
N ASN A 215 -19.59 22.34 -9.95
CA ASN A 215 -19.97 20.92 -9.90
C ASN A 215 -20.22 20.35 -11.29
N GLU A 216 -20.86 21.11 -12.18
CA GLU A 216 -21.02 20.72 -13.59
C GLU A 216 -19.67 20.65 -14.31
N ALA A 217 -18.73 21.56 -14.03
CA ALA A 217 -17.38 21.50 -14.61
C ALA A 217 -16.64 20.24 -14.14
N LYS A 218 -16.65 19.92 -12.84
CA LYS A 218 -16.07 18.70 -12.27
C LYS A 218 -16.66 17.45 -12.93
N LYS A 219 -17.99 17.43 -13.13
CA LYS A 219 -18.67 16.34 -13.83
C LYS A 219 -18.24 16.19 -15.28
N GLN A 220 -18.00 17.29 -16.00
CA GLN A 220 -17.55 17.25 -17.40
C GLN A 220 -16.10 16.78 -17.56
N ILE A 221 -15.25 16.98 -16.55
CA ILE A 221 -13.84 16.54 -16.58
C ILE A 221 -13.60 15.17 -15.94
N SER A 222 -14.59 14.54 -15.31
CA SER A 222 -14.37 13.34 -14.48
C SER A 222 -13.87 12.12 -15.26
N SER A 223 -13.92 12.14 -16.59
CA SER A 223 -13.33 11.11 -17.45
C SER A 223 -11.84 11.33 -17.77
N ILE A 224 -11.30 12.53 -17.50
CA ILE A 224 -9.93 12.92 -17.82
C ILE A 224 -9.11 13.33 -16.59
N THR A 225 -9.76 13.80 -15.53
CA THR A 225 -9.13 14.18 -14.26
C THR A 225 -10.02 13.69 -13.14
N ASP A 226 -9.44 12.98 -12.17
CA ASP A 226 -10.22 12.45 -11.06
C ASP A 226 -10.77 13.61 -10.21
N ILE A 227 -11.91 13.37 -9.55
CA ILE A 227 -12.54 14.32 -8.65
C ILE A 227 -12.86 13.61 -7.34
N ASP A 228 -13.07 14.38 -6.27
CA ASP A 228 -13.59 13.88 -5.01
C ASP A 228 -15.09 13.51 -5.11
N LEU A 229 -15.99 14.28 -4.50
CA LEU A 229 -17.41 14.01 -4.45
C LEU A 229 -18.15 14.90 -5.48
N PRO A 230 -19.10 14.34 -6.24
CA PRO A 230 -20.07 15.15 -6.96
C PRO A 230 -20.99 15.85 -5.93
N ALA A 231 -20.81 17.17 -5.78
CA ALA A 231 -21.60 17.94 -4.83
C ALA A 231 -22.97 18.34 -5.39
N GLY A 232 -24.02 18.04 -4.63
CA GLY A 232 -25.37 18.54 -4.78
C GLY A 232 -25.64 19.68 -3.79
N PRO A 233 -26.91 20.10 -3.63
CA PRO A 233 -27.27 21.06 -2.58
C PRO A 233 -27.01 20.49 -1.19
N SER A 234 -26.55 21.36 -0.30
CA SER A 234 -26.37 21.10 1.13
C SER A 234 -27.69 20.63 1.79
N GLU A 235 -27.61 19.59 2.62
CA GLU A 235 -28.75 18.99 3.30
C GLU A 235 -28.49 18.65 4.78
N VAL A 236 -29.54 18.73 5.60
CA VAL A 236 -29.52 18.32 7.01
C VAL A 236 -30.81 17.59 7.37
N MET A 237 -30.70 16.52 8.15
CA MET A 237 -31.83 15.81 8.73
C MET A 237 -31.74 15.87 10.26
N VAL A 238 -32.80 16.33 10.92
CA VAL A 238 -32.91 16.42 12.38
C VAL A 238 -33.91 15.40 12.88
N VAL A 239 -33.54 14.61 13.88
CA VAL A 239 -34.46 13.76 14.65
C VAL A 239 -34.69 14.40 16.01
N ALA A 240 -35.96 14.71 16.30
CA ALA A 240 -36.38 15.32 17.56
C ALA A 240 -37.71 14.72 18.04
N ASN A 241 -37.67 13.86 19.04
CA ASN A 241 -38.81 13.13 19.58
C ASN A 241 -39.24 13.62 20.96
N ASP A 242 -38.26 13.91 21.83
CA ASP A 242 -38.45 14.35 23.22
C ASP A 242 -37.72 15.67 23.53
N TYR A 243 -36.92 16.19 22.59
CA TYR A 243 -36.34 17.52 22.65
C TYR A 243 -37.34 18.57 22.14
N ASN A 244 -37.75 19.50 22.99
CA ASN A 244 -38.85 20.44 22.74
C ASN A 244 -38.41 21.92 22.74
N ASP A 245 -37.16 22.19 22.36
CA ASP A 245 -36.69 23.56 22.12
C ASP A 245 -36.78 23.88 20.63
N PRO A 246 -37.83 24.59 20.17
CA PRO A 246 -38.01 24.88 18.76
C PRO A 246 -36.98 25.88 18.22
N GLU A 247 -36.39 26.73 19.06
CA GLU A 247 -35.39 27.72 18.64
C GLU A 247 -34.10 27.01 18.21
N VAL A 248 -33.61 26.08 19.04
CA VAL A 248 -32.42 25.28 18.72
C VAL A 248 -32.63 24.47 17.44
N ILE A 249 -33.77 23.79 17.31
CA ILE A 249 -34.07 23.01 16.11
C ILE A 249 -34.18 23.91 14.88
N ALA A 250 -34.83 25.07 15.00
CA ALA A 250 -34.94 26.02 13.90
C ALA A 250 -33.55 26.50 13.46
N LEU A 251 -32.67 26.87 14.38
CA LEU A 251 -31.31 27.32 14.09
C LEU A 251 -30.46 26.23 13.43
N ASP A 252 -30.57 24.96 13.87
CA ASP A 252 -29.90 23.83 13.23
C ASP A 252 -30.36 23.61 11.78
N LEU A 253 -31.63 23.84 11.48
CA LEU A 253 -32.12 23.78 10.10
C LEU A 253 -31.65 25.00 9.28
N LEU A 254 -31.73 26.20 9.88
CA LEU A 254 -31.36 27.45 9.21
C LEU A 254 -29.87 27.51 8.88
N SER A 255 -29.00 26.98 9.75
CA SER A 255 -27.55 26.94 9.54
C SER A 255 -27.20 26.26 8.20
N GLN A 256 -27.92 25.21 7.82
CA GLN A 256 -27.72 24.55 6.52
C GLN A 256 -28.49 25.21 5.38
N LEU A 257 -29.70 25.70 5.65
CA LEU A 257 -30.56 26.34 4.66
C LEU A 257 -30.00 27.68 4.16
N GLU A 258 -29.14 28.34 4.92
CA GLU A 258 -28.53 29.60 4.47
C GLU A 258 -27.46 29.41 3.40
N HIS A 259 -26.91 28.20 3.23
CA HIS A 259 -25.88 27.92 2.22
C HIS A 259 -26.34 28.19 0.79
N GLY A 260 -27.63 27.98 0.48
CA GLY A 260 -28.18 28.27 -0.83
C GLY A 260 -29.68 28.05 -0.94
N THR A 261 -30.29 28.64 -1.97
CA THR A 261 -31.75 28.56 -2.20
C THR A 261 -32.24 27.14 -2.52
N SER A 262 -31.34 26.25 -2.92
CA SER A 262 -31.60 24.83 -3.20
C SER A 262 -31.28 23.91 -2.01
N SER A 263 -30.73 24.43 -0.91
CA SER A 263 -30.48 23.64 0.31
C SER A 263 -31.77 23.02 0.83
N LYS A 264 -31.66 21.85 1.46
CA LYS A 264 -32.79 21.05 1.95
C LYS A 264 -32.65 20.78 3.44
N ALA A 265 -33.79 20.64 4.11
CA ALA A 265 -33.85 20.28 5.52
C ALA A 265 -35.00 19.29 5.76
N TYR A 266 -34.77 18.34 6.66
CA TYR A 266 -35.73 17.31 7.01
C TYR A 266 -35.85 17.22 8.53
N VAL A 267 -37.07 17.13 9.05
CA VAL A 267 -37.29 16.89 10.49
C VAL A 267 -38.10 15.62 10.65
N LEU A 268 -37.60 14.66 11.42
CA LEU A 268 -38.31 13.46 11.81
C LEU A 268 -38.75 13.56 13.28
N SER A 269 -40.03 13.35 13.56
CA SER A 269 -40.52 13.32 14.94
C SER A 269 -41.68 12.35 15.13
N LYS A 270 -41.71 11.70 16.30
CA LYS A 270 -42.89 10.99 16.82
C LYS A 270 -43.94 11.95 17.38
N SER A 271 -43.64 13.23 17.60
CA SER A 271 -44.57 14.19 18.18
C SER A 271 -45.04 15.18 17.11
N LYS A 272 -46.35 15.17 16.83
CA LYS A 272 -46.95 16.19 15.95
C LYS A 272 -46.76 17.60 16.54
N LYS A 273 -46.86 17.71 17.87
CA LYS A 273 -46.69 18.98 18.60
C LYS A 273 -45.31 19.60 18.35
N ILE A 274 -44.24 18.81 18.38
CA ILE A 274 -42.87 19.30 18.09
C ILE A 274 -42.78 19.83 16.65
N LEU A 275 -43.33 19.09 15.68
CA LEU A 275 -43.33 19.53 14.27
C LEU A 275 -44.12 20.82 14.06
N ASP A 276 -45.26 20.97 14.74
CA ASP A 276 -46.07 22.19 14.65
C ASP A 276 -45.32 23.38 15.28
N LEU A 277 -44.62 23.20 16.42
CA LEU A 277 -43.78 24.25 17.01
C LEU A 277 -42.65 24.71 16.07
N ILE A 278 -41.93 23.78 15.44
CA ILE A 278 -40.86 24.11 14.48
C ILE A 278 -41.42 24.86 13.27
N LYS A 279 -42.61 24.48 12.80
CA LYS A 279 -43.28 25.13 11.67
C LYS A 279 -43.59 26.60 11.97
N ASP A 280 -43.94 26.92 13.21
CA ASP A 280 -44.29 28.27 13.63
C ASP A 280 -43.03 29.10 13.95
N GLU A 281 -41.97 28.47 14.46
CA GLU A 281 -40.71 29.15 14.82
C GLU A 281 -39.86 29.54 13.59
N LEU A 282 -39.76 28.67 12.58
CA LEU A 282 -38.88 28.90 11.43
C LEU A 282 -39.13 30.25 10.71
N PRO A 283 -40.37 30.69 10.43
CA PRO A 283 -40.62 32.01 9.84
C PRO A 283 -40.20 33.18 10.73
N LEU A 284 -40.29 33.04 12.06
CA LEU A 284 -39.87 34.05 13.02
C LEU A 284 -38.35 34.20 13.00
N ALA A 285 -37.63 33.08 13.09
CA ALA A 285 -36.16 33.05 13.05
C ALA A 285 -35.57 33.58 11.72
N VAL A 286 -36.31 33.49 10.61
CA VAL A 286 -35.86 34.01 9.29
C VAL A 286 -36.02 35.53 9.15
N LYS A 287 -37.03 36.13 9.81
CA LYS A 287 -37.48 37.50 9.53
C LYS A 287 -36.35 38.54 9.63
N ASP A 288 -35.58 38.47 10.72
CA ASP A 288 -34.52 39.44 11.03
C ASP A 288 -33.11 38.89 10.72
N HIS A 289 -33.02 37.74 10.03
CA HIS A 289 -31.74 37.13 9.70
C HIS A 289 -31.01 37.90 8.57
N PRO A 290 -29.70 38.16 8.66
CA PRO A 290 -28.94 38.86 7.61
C PRO A 290 -29.02 38.22 6.21
N ARG A 291 -29.28 36.92 6.15
CA ARG A 291 -29.44 36.13 4.91
C ARG A 291 -30.90 35.79 4.57
N ASN A 292 -31.87 36.60 5.03
CA ASN A 292 -33.31 36.33 4.89
C ASN A 292 -33.76 36.06 3.44
N GLU A 293 -33.15 36.68 2.42
CA GLU A 293 -33.50 36.49 1.01
C GLU A 293 -33.24 35.06 0.53
N VAL A 294 -32.16 34.45 1.01
CA VAL A 294 -31.81 33.05 0.73
C VAL A 294 -32.70 32.14 1.54
N LEU A 295 -32.81 32.39 2.84
CA LEU A 295 -33.56 31.57 3.79
C LEU A 295 -35.06 31.49 3.47
N THR A 296 -35.67 32.60 3.05
CA THR A 296 -37.08 32.65 2.66
C THR A 296 -37.39 31.78 1.43
N LYS A 297 -36.38 31.51 0.59
CA LYS A 297 -36.48 30.57 -0.53
C LYS A 297 -36.21 29.14 -0.09
N SER A 298 -35.13 28.89 0.66
CA SER A 298 -34.71 27.54 1.05
C SER A 298 -35.62 26.91 2.12
N ILE A 299 -36.23 27.67 3.04
CA ILE A 299 -37.25 27.19 3.99
C ILE A 299 -38.43 26.50 3.30
N LYS A 300 -38.70 26.84 2.03
CA LYS A 300 -39.75 26.18 1.25
C LYS A 300 -39.44 24.70 1.03
N ASN A 301 -38.16 24.32 1.04
CA ASN A 301 -37.65 22.96 0.84
C ASN A 301 -37.67 22.10 2.10
N VAL A 302 -38.09 22.63 3.26
CA VAL A 302 -38.18 21.86 4.51
C VAL A 302 -39.31 20.83 4.44
N LEU A 303 -39.01 19.58 4.81
CA LEU A 303 -40.00 18.53 5.06
C LEU A 303 -40.11 18.24 6.55
N LEU A 304 -41.32 18.38 7.09
CA LEU A 304 -41.66 18.00 8.46
C LEU A 304 -42.35 16.64 8.41
N ILE A 305 -41.74 15.61 8.98
CA ILE A 305 -42.14 14.21 8.78
C ILE A 305 -42.51 13.59 10.14
N LYS A 306 -43.81 13.33 10.31
CA LYS A 306 -44.36 12.61 11.45
C LYS A 306 -44.17 11.12 11.26
N THR A 307 -43.47 10.48 12.21
CA THR A 307 -43.22 9.04 12.26
C THR A 307 -43.91 8.38 13.45
N ARG A 308 -43.97 7.05 13.48
CA ARG A 308 -44.58 6.25 14.57
C ARG A 308 -43.55 5.67 15.53
N SER A 309 -42.32 5.43 15.08
CA SER A 309 -41.30 4.77 15.89
C SER A 309 -39.87 5.12 15.46
N ILE A 310 -38.90 4.84 16.33
CA ILE A 310 -37.47 4.98 16.06
C ILE A 310 -37.05 4.08 14.88
N LYS A 311 -37.56 2.84 14.82
CA LYS A 311 -37.31 1.91 13.71
C LYS A 311 -37.72 2.48 12.35
N GLU A 312 -38.85 3.19 12.30
CA GLU A 312 -39.27 3.88 11.08
C GLU A 312 -38.36 5.07 10.76
N GLN A 313 -37.95 5.86 11.76
CA GLN A 313 -37.01 6.96 11.57
C GLN A 313 -35.68 6.46 10.99
N ILE A 314 -35.11 5.38 11.54
CA ILE A 314 -33.90 4.74 11.02
C ILE A 314 -34.07 4.32 9.56
N LYS A 315 -35.21 3.71 9.20
CA LYS A 315 -35.50 3.34 7.81
C LYS A 315 -35.49 4.57 6.88
N LEU A 316 -36.10 5.68 7.30
CA LEU A 316 -36.14 6.91 6.52
C LEU A 316 -34.77 7.60 6.44
N ILE A 317 -33.98 7.60 7.52
CA ILE A 317 -32.60 8.09 7.54
C ILE A 317 -31.78 7.31 6.51
N ASN A 318 -31.81 5.98 6.58
CA ASN A 318 -31.04 5.13 5.66
C ASN A 318 -31.51 5.25 4.21
N ASP A 319 -32.81 5.47 3.97
CA ASP A 319 -33.34 5.67 2.63
C ASP A 319 -32.98 7.05 2.05
N CYS A 320 -33.04 8.11 2.86
CA CYS A 320 -32.62 9.46 2.47
C CYS A 320 -31.10 9.54 2.27
N ALA A 321 -30.33 8.91 3.18
CA ALA A 321 -28.88 8.98 3.27
C ALA A 321 -28.36 10.43 3.29
N PRO A 322 -28.70 11.20 4.35
CA PRO A 322 -28.44 12.63 4.41
C PRO A 322 -26.94 12.94 4.54
N GLU A 323 -26.51 14.08 4.00
CA GLU A 323 -25.20 14.67 4.24
C GLU A 323 -24.92 14.86 5.74
N HIS A 324 -25.82 15.54 6.47
CA HIS A 324 -25.73 15.73 7.91
C HIS A 324 -26.95 15.15 8.63
N LEU A 325 -26.73 14.40 9.70
CA LEU A 325 -27.77 13.86 10.58
C LEU A 325 -27.59 14.37 12.00
N ILE A 326 -28.56 15.09 12.54
CA ILE A 326 -28.59 15.53 13.94
C ILE A 326 -29.58 14.66 14.71
N LEU A 327 -29.12 14.05 15.79
CA LEU A 327 -29.93 13.26 16.72
C LEU A 327 -30.04 14.01 18.05
N LEU A 328 -31.09 14.81 18.22
CA LEU A 328 -31.27 15.66 19.41
C LEU A 328 -31.80 14.89 20.63
N ASP A 329 -32.36 13.71 20.41
CA ASP A 329 -32.94 12.88 21.47
C ASP A 329 -31.90 12.46 22.52
N ASN A 330 -32.29 12.44 23.79
CA ASN A 330 -31.41 12.00 24.89
C ASN A 330 -30.93 10.54 24.72
N ASN A 331 -31.74 9.69 24.09
CA ASN A 331 -31.38 8.30 23.77
C ASN A 331 -30.91 8.14 22.32
N PHE A 332 -30.12 9.09 21.79
CA PHE A 332 -29.55 8.99 20.44
C PHE A 332 -28.76 7.68 20.22
N SER A 333 -28.23 7.06 21.29
CA SER A 333 -27.54 5.77 21.24
C SER A 333 -28.36 4.64 20.61
N SER A 334 -29.70 4.70 20.68
CA SER A 334 -30.54 3.67 20.04
C SER A 334 -30.52 3.71 18.51
N PHE A 335 -30.09 4.81 17.90
CA PHE A 335 -30.03 4.95 16.44
C PHE A 335 -28.72 4.41 15.87
N ILE A 336 -27.61 4.58 16.60
CA ILE A 336 -26.24 4.40 16.08
C ILE A 336 -25.99 3.02 15.45
N PRO A 337 -26.40 1.88 16.05
CA PRO A 337 -26.09 0.57 15.48
C PRO A 337 -26.79 0.26 14.15
N GLU A 338 -27.92 0.92 13.86
CA GLU A 338 -28.76 0.62 12.70
C GLU A 338 -28.74 1.72 11.63
N VAL A 339 -28.19 2.91 11.92
CA VAL A 339 -27.94 3.94 10.90
C VAL A 339 -26.75 3.50 10.05
N SER A 340 -27.03 3.13 8.81
CA SER A 340 -26.04 2.69 7.83
C SER A 340 -25.62 3.81 6.87
N ASN A 341 -26.47 4.82 6.65
CA ASN A 341 -26.22 5.87 5.65
C ASN A 341 -26.41 7.27 6.25
N ALA A 342 -25.31 7.97 6.50
CA ALA A 342 -25.25 9.40 6.77
C ALA A 342 -23.82 9.89 6.47
N GLY A 343 -23.65 11.13 6.01
CA GLY A 343 -22.31 11.70 5.79
C GLY A 343 -21.58 11.96 7.11
N SER A 344 -22.23 12.69 8.02
CA SER A 344 -21.77 12.91 9.40
C SER A 344 -22.95 12.93 10.37
N ILE A 345 -22.74 12.42 11.58
CA ILE A 345 -23.78 12.29 12.63
C ILE A 345 -23.39 13.14 13.83
N PHE A 346 -24.34 13.96 14.29
CA PHE A 346 -24.21 14.86 15.42
C PHE A 346 -25.15 14.42 16.53
N CYS A 347 -24.59 14.06 17.69
CA CYS A 347 -25.32 13.37 18.75
C CYS A 347 -25.54 14.29 19.96
N GLY A 348 -26.81 14.44 20.35
CA GLY A 348 -27.23 15.22 21.50
C GLY A 348 -27.37 16.73 21.22
N PRO A 349 -28.04 17.46 22.14
CA PRO A 349 -28.44 18.85 21.93
C PRO A 349 -27.29 19.87 21.97
N LEU A 350 -26.10 19.46 22.42
CA LEU A 350 -24.91 20.34 22.49
C LEU A 350 -23.94 20.13 21.32
N THR A 351 -24.39 19.48 20.26
CA THR A 351 -23.56 19.09 19.12
C THR A 351 -24.16 19.65 17.82
N PRO A 352 -24.15 20.97 17.59
CA PRO A 352 -24.68 21.55 16.35
C PRO A 352 -23.80 21.16 15.16
N VAL A 353 -24.38 21.17 13.95
CA VAL A 353 -23.62 20.92 12.69
C VAL A 353 -22.43 21.86 12.53
N SER A 354 -22.58 23.11 13.02
CA SER A 354 -21.50 24.11 13.02
C SER A 354 -20.22 23.63 13.71
N PHE A 355 -20.29 22.74 14.71
CA PHE A 355 -19.06 22.18 15.28
C PHE A 355 -18.29 21.36 14.23
N GLY A 356 -18.99 20.53 13.45
CA GLY A 356 -18.41 19.74 12.36
C GLY A 356 -17.94 20.59 11.19
N ASP A 357 -18.66 21.66 10.86
CA ASP A 357 -18.30 22.55 9.75
C ASP A 357 -17.01 23.33 9.98
N TYR A 358 -16.64 23.57 11.24
CA TYR A 358 -15.56 24.48 11.58
C TYR A 358 -14.41 23.84 12.36
N ALA A 359 -14.68 23.12 13.46
CA ALA A 359 -13.63 22.94 14.49
C ALA A 359 -13.65 21.62 15.28
N SER A 360 -14.66 20.75 15.20
CA SER A 360 -14.67 19.49 15.96
C SER A 360 -13.57 18.53 15.51
N GLY A 361 -13.21 18.60 14.23
CA GLY A 361 -12.17 17.82 13.58
C GLY A 361 -12.66 16.92 12.44
N THR A 362 -13.96 16.61 12.39
CA THR A 362 -14.58 15.88 11.27
C THR A 362 -14.54 16.69 9.98
N ASN A 363 -14.60 16.03 8.83
CA ASN A 363 -14.59 16.70 7.53
C ASN A 363 -16.01 17.10 7.10
N HIS A 364 -16.20 18.35 6.66
CA HIS A 364 -17.49 18.83 6.17
C HIS A 364 -17.70 18.67 4.66
N VAL A 365 -16.69 18.18 3.92
CA VAL A 365 -16.85 17.89 2.49
C VAL A 365 -17.51 16.52 2.40
N LEU A 366 -18.84 16.52 2.46
CA LEU A 366 -19.65 15.33 2.64
C LEU A 366 -20.48 14.98 1.39
N PRO A 367 -20.88 13.71 1.24
CA PRO A 367 -21.72 13.29 0.14
C PRO A 367 -23.17 13.75 0.33
N THR A 368 -23.69 14.48 -0.65
CA THR A 368 -25.08 14.99 -0.67
C THR A 368 -25.99 14.17 -1.58
N ASN A 369 -27.31 14.41 -1.52
CA ASN A 369 -28.31 13.92 -2.47
C ASN A 369 -28.36 12.38 -2.51
N GLY A 370 -28.28 11.78 -1.32
CA GLY A 370 -28.31 10.33 -1.10
C GLY A 370 -27.01 9.60 -1.45
N MET A 371 -25.93 10.31 -1.79
CA MET A 371 -24.65 9.68 -2.10
C MET A 371 -23.97 9.07 -0.87
N ALA A 372 -24.41 9.40 0.36
CA ALA A 372 -23.94 8.74 1.58
C ALA A 372 -24.25 7.23 1.63
N LYS A 373 -25.08 6.70 0.71
CA LYS A 373 -25.29 5.25 0.52
C LYS A 373 -24.04 4.49 0.07
N THR A 374 -23.13 5.16 -0.65
CA THR A 374 -21.97 4.50 -1.27
C THR A 374 -20.68 5.32 -1.19
N ARG A 375 -20.76 6.55 -0.66
CA ARG A 375 -19.64 7.47 -0.53
C ARG A 375 -19.47 7.87 0.92
N SER A 376 -18.23 8.10 1.32
CA SER A 376 -17.88 8.70 2.60
C SER A 376 -17.63 10.19 2.43
N GLY A 377 -17.59 10.91 3.55
CA GLY A 377 -16.97 12.24 3.60
C GLY A 377 -15.50 12.19 3.19
N LEU A 378 -14.98 13.33 2.75
CA LEU A 378 -13.58 13.47 2.40
C LEU A 378 -12.68 13.09 3.59
N GLY A 379 -11.74 12.18 3.37
CA GLY A 379 -10.79 11.71 4.37
C GLY A 379 -9.36 11.68 3.84
N LEU A 380 -8.43 11.19 4.65
CA LEU A 380 -7.02 11.08 4.27
C LEU A 380 -6.81 10.18 3.05
N ILE A 381 -7.61 9.11 2.94
CA ILE A 381 -7.50 8.12 1.86
C ILE A 381 -7.74 8.71 0.46
N ASP A 382 -8.60 9.73 0.35
CA ASP A 382 -8.96 10.35 -0.93
C ASP A 382 -7.78 11.07 -1.60
N PHE A 383 -6.76 11.41 -0.82
CA PHE A 383 -5.52 12.07 -1.25
C PHE A 383 -4.41 11.09 -1.61
N GLY A 384 -4.69 9.79 -1.67
CA GLY A 384 -3.71 8.77 -2.05
C GLY A 384 -4.32 7.55 -2.73
N LYS A 385 -3.47 6.54 -2.89
CA LYS A 385 -3.82 5.22 -3.42
C LYS A 385 -3.23 4.17 -2.49
N VAL A 386 -3.88 3.02 -2.39
CA VAL A 386 -3.32 1.84 -1.73
C VAL A 386 -2.82 0.91 -2.83
N ILE A 387 -1.51 0.62 -2.82
CA ILE A 387 -0.86 -0.26 -3.80
C ILE A 387 -0.62 -1.61 -3.15
N SER A 388 -1.09 -2.68 -3.77
CA SER A 388 -0.79 -4.05 -3.35
C SER A 388 0.59 -4.48 -3.86
N PHE A 389 1.38 -5.05 -2.95
CA PHE A 389 2.67 -5.66 -3.22
C PHE A 389 2.59 -7.15 -2.92
N GLN A 390 3.28 -7.94 -3.72
CA GLN A 390 3.32 -9.39 -3.59
C GLN A 390 4.72 -9.89 -3.91
N TYR A 391 5.19 -10.81 -3.09
CA TYR A 391 6.49 -11.46 -3.21
C TYR A 391 6.31 -12.96 -3.00
N ALA A 392 7.04 -13.75 -3.78
CA ALA A 392 7.15 -15.19 -3.59
C ALA A 392 8.63 -15.57 -3.61
N ASN A 393 9.08 -16.28 -2.59
CA ASN A 393 10.36 -16.99 -2.63
C ASN A 393 10.20 -18.30 -3.44
N GLN A 394 11.24 -19.13 -3.50
CA GLN A 394 11.20 -20.40 -4.24
C GLN A 394 10.12 -21.38 -3.74
N GLU A 395 9.93 -21.47 -2.42
CA GLU A 395 8.90 -22.32 -1.82
C GLU A 395 7.50 -21.86 -2.25
N GLY A 396 7.21 -20.56 -2.12
CA GLY A 396 5.93 -19.97 -2.51
C GLY A 396 5.67 -20.04 -4.02
N PHE A 397 6.72 -19.93 -4.84
CA PHE A 397 6.61 -20.14 -6.27
C PHE A 397 6.23 -21.59 -6.59
N ASN A 398 6.93 -22.56 -5.99
CA ASN A 398 6.68 -23.98 -6.23
C ASN A 398 5.28 -24.41 -5.78
N SER A 399 4.76 -23.83 -4.69
CA SER A 399 3.40 -24.12 -4.23
C SER A 399 2.32 -23.58 -5.17
N LEU A 400 2.52 -22.39 -5.76
CA LEU A 400 1.52 -21.76 -6.65
C LEU A 400 1.63 -22.19 -8.11
N ALA A 401 2.83 -22.57 -8.57
CA ALA A 401 3.08 -22.83 -9.98
C ALA A 401 2.08 -23.82 -10.62
N PRO A 402 1.77 -25.00 -10.02
CA PRO A 402 0.80 -25.93 -10.61
C PRO A 402 -0.60 -25.34 -10.73
N VAL A 403 -1.04 -24.60 -9.70
CA VAL A 403 -2.38 -23.99 -9.64
C VAL A 403 -2.50 -22.93 -10.74
N VAL A 404 -1.54 -22.01 -10.82
CA VAL A 404 -1.56 -20.91 -11.80
C VAL A 404 -1.45 -21.44 -13.22
N THR A 405 -0.60 -22.44 -13.48
CA THR A 405 -0.49 -23.08 -14.81
C THR A 405 -1.81 -23.72 -15.22
N ASN A 406 -2.46 -24.47 -14.32
CA ASN A 406 -3.74 -25.12 -14.63
C ASN A 406 -4.85 -24.10 -14.90
N MET A 407 -4.95 -23.04 -14.08
CA MET A 407 -5.92 -21.96 -14.28
C MET A 407 -5.68 -21.23 -15.60
N ALA A 408 -4.44 -20.87 -15.91
CA ALA A 408 -4.09 -20.21 -17.17
C ALA A 408 -4.42 -21.08 -18.39
N ASN A 409 -4.18 -22.39 -18.30
CA ASN A 409 -4.54 -23.33 -19.38
C ASN A 409 -6.06 -23.47 -19.53
N LEU A 410 -6.81 -23.52 -18.42
CA LEU A 410 -8.27 -23.57 -18.43
C LEU A 410 -8.88 -22.34 -19.12
N GLU A 411 -8.28 -21.17 -18.92
CA GLU A 411 -8.69 -19.91 -19.54
C GLU A 411 -8.12 -19.71 -20.96
N GLY A 412 -7.28 -20.63 -21.46
CA GLY A 412 -6.61 -20.51 -22.76
C GLY A 412 -5.55 -19.41 -22.83
N LEU A 413 -5.09 -18.89 -21.68
CA LEU A 413 -4.09 -17.83 -21.58
C LEU A 413 -2.67 -18.41 -21.53
N THR A 414 -2.22 -19.00 -22.64
CA THR A 414 -0.96 -19.76 -22.74
C THR A 414 0.27 -18.99 -22.26
N ALA A 415 0.37 -17.69 -22.58
CA ALA A 415 1.48 -16.85 -22.14
C ALA A 415 1.59 -16.77 -20.60
N HIS A 416 0.48 -16.79 -19.86
CA HIS A 416 0.50 -16.79 -18.39
C HIS A 416 1.10 -18.11 -17.86
N ALA A 417 0.68 -19.24 -18.42
CA ALA A 417 1.25 -20.56 -18.07
C ALA A 417 2.74 -20.65 -18.40
N GLU A 418 3.16 -20.15 -19.57
CA GLU A 418 4.56 -20.14 -20.01
C GLU A 418 5.47 -19.35 -19.07
N THR A 419 4.99 -18.22 -18.52
CA THR A 419 5.79 -17.42 -17.57
C THR A 419 6.17 -18.19 -16.31
N VAL A 420 5.33 -19.14 -15.88
CA VAL A 420 5.60 -20.05 -14.76
C VAL A 420 6.58 -21.12 -15.20
N ALA A 421 6.36 -21.75 -16.36
CA ALA A 421 7.21 -22.82 -16.88
C ALA A 421 8.69 -22.38 -17.04
N VAL A 422 8.93 -21.18 -17.58
CA VAL A 422 10.29 -20.65 -17.76
C VAL A 422 11.02 -20.45 -16.42
N ARG A 423 10.33 -19.91 -15.40
CA ARG A 423 10.91 -19.72 -14.07
C ARG A 423 11.20 -21.05 -13.38
N LYS A 424 10.30 -22.03 -13.52
CA LYS A 424 10.52 -23.39 -13.00
C LYS A 424 11.76 -24.03 -13.63
N LYS A 425 11.96 -23.88 -14.94
CA LYS A 425 13.16 -24.34 -15.65
C LYS A 425 14.43 -23.64 -15.13
N GLN A 426 14.38 -22.34 -14.87
CA GLN A 426 15.52 -21.59 -14.32
C GLN A 426 15.88 -22.06 -12.90
N LEU A 427 14.89 -22.31 -12.03
CA LEU A 427 15.12 -22.82 -10.67
C LEU A 427 15.74 -24.23 -10.67
N GLN A 428 15.41 -25.07 -11.65
CA GLN A 428 15.98 -26.41 -11.81
C GLN A 428 17.43 -26.38 -12.31
N LEU A 429 17.85 -25.33 -13.01
CA LEU A 429 19.24 -25.16 -13.46
C LEU A 429 20.19 -24.69 -12.33
N THR A 430 19.66 -24.32 -11.15
CA THR A 430 20.42 -23.72 -10.06
C THR A 430 20.67 -24.63 -8.85
N THR A 431 20.16 -25.87 -8.82
CA THR A 431 20.38 -26.81 -7.71
C THR A 431 21.62 -27.68 -7.97
N ARG A 432 22.64 -27.58 -7.10
CA ARG A 432 23.88 -28.39 -7.16
C ARG A 432 23.74 -29.68 -6.36
N GLU A 433 22.77 -30.49 -6.79
CA GLU A 433 22.41 -31.77 -6.18
C GLU A 433 22.63 -32.92 -7.17
N SER A 434 22.89 -34.12 -6.65
CA SER A 434 23.06 -35.33 -7.46
C SER A 434 22.58 -36.57 -6.71
N PHE A 435 22.14 -37.57 -7.48
CA PHE A 435 21.81 -38.89 -6.98
C PHE A 435 22.47 -39.96 -7.84
N VAL A 436 23.51 -40.60 -7.30
CA VAL A 436 24.31 -41.61 -8.01
C VAL A 436 24.05 -42.98 -7.43
N ILE A 437 23.83 -43.95 -8.32
CA ILE A 437 23.80 -45.38 -7.98
C ILE A 437 25.00 -46.05 -8.66
N ARG A 438 25.83 -46.75 -7.89
CA ARG A 438 26.89 -47.60 -8.41
C ARG A 438 26.59 -49.05 -8.08
N ARG A 439 26.72 -49.93 -9.07
CA ARG A 439 26.54 -51.38 -8.94
C ARG A 439 27.81 -52.07 -9.36
N SER A 440 28.38 -52.89 -8.49
CA SER A 440 29.43 -53.86 -8.81
C SER A 440 28.90 -55.28 -8.61
N LYS A 441 29.77 -56.30 -8.70
CA LYS A 441 29.39 -57.68 -8.39
C LYS A 441 29.17 -57.89 -6.89
N GLU A 442 29.75 -57.02 -6.06
CA GLU A 442 29.87 -57.19 -4.62
C GLU A 442 29.01 -56.19 -3.85
N THR A 443 28.81 -54.98 -4.38
CA THR A 443 28.10 -53.89 -3.69
C THR A 443 27.13 -53.12 -4.60
N GLU A 444 26.07 -52.59 -3.99
CA GLU A 444 25.20 -51.54 -4.54
C GLU A 444 25.26 -50.31 -3.61
N ILE A 445 25.69 -49.18 -4.17
CA ILE A 445 25.95 -47.96 -3.42
C ILE A 445 25.03 -46.85 -3.93
N PHE A 446 24.34 -46.21 -3.00
CA PHE A 446 23.46 -45.07 -3.24
C PHE A 446 24.06 -43.83 -2.59
N ILE A 447 24.23 -42.77 -3.38
CA ILE A 447 24.71 -41.48 -2.88
C ILE A 447 23.72 -40.39 -3.27
N ASN A 448 23.22 -39.68 -2.27
CA ASN A 448 22.50 -38.42 -2.44
C ASN A 448 23.36 -37.28 -1.89
N LEU A 449 23.64 -36.28 -2.74
CA LEU A 449 24.55 -35.19 -2.43
C LEU A 449 23.89 -33.85 -2.73
N ASN A 450 24.02 -32.89 -1.82
CA ASN A 450 23.72 -31.48 -2.05
C ASN A 450 24.93 -30.64 -1.63
N LEU A 451 25.58 -29.99 -2.61
CA LEU A 451 26.77 -29.16 -2.39
C LEU A 451 26.47 -27.84 -1.65
N ASP A 452 25.22 -27.39 -1.68
CA ASP A 452 24.70 -26.19 -1.01
C ASP A 452 23.99 -26.51 0.32
N GLY A 453 24.42 -27.59 0.97
CA GLY A 453 23.84 -28.07 2.21
C GLY A 453 24.21 -27.25 3.46
N ASN A 454 23.90 -27.85 4.62
CA ASN A 454 24.27 -27.32 5.93
C ASN A 454 25.03 -28.37 6.78
N GLY A 455 25.64 -29.38 6.14
CA GLY A 455 26.38 -30.46 6.82
C GLY A 455 25.53 -31.59 7.39
N LEU A 456 24.34 -31.84 6.82
CA LEU A 456 23.48 -32.96 7.23
C LEU A 456 23.97 -34.27 6.61
N TYR A 457 23.92 -35.37 7.36
CA TYR A 457 24.43 -36.65 6.88
C TYR A 457 23.56 -37.85 7.28
N SER A 458 23.63 -38.90 6.47
CA SER A 458 23.07 -40.24 6.74
C SER A 458 23.97 -41.27 6.08
N ILE A 459 24.86 -41.89 6.83
CA ILE A 459 25.97 -42.68 6.30
C ILE A 459 25.93 -44.08 6.89
N ASP A 460 25.93 -45.07 6.01
CA ASP A 460 25.95 -46.48 6.35
C ASP A 460 26.71 -47.22 5.23
N THR A 461 28.02 -47.35 5.42
CA THR A 461 28.91 -48.03 4.48
C THR A 461 29.18 -49.50 4.85
N GLY A 462 28.85 -49.88 6.09
CA GLY A 462 29.27 -51.16 6.69
C GLY A 462 30.65 -51.11 7.36
N ILE A 463 31.40 -50.01 7.23
CA ILE A 463 32.72 -49.80 7.84
C ILE A 463 32.64 -48.57 8.75
N ASN A 464 32.59 -48.80 10.06
CA ASN A 464 32.24 -47.77 11.05
C ASN A 464 33.22 -46.60 11.07
N PHE A 465 34.52 -46.87 10.90
CA PHE A 465 35.51 -45.80 10.88
C PHE A 465 35.43 -44.97 9.59
N LEU A 466 35.09 -45.58 8.45
CA LEU A 466 34.82 -44.84 7.21
C LEU A 466 33.55 -43.99 7.33
N ASP A 467 32.49 -44.54 7.94
CA ASP A 467 31.27 -43.79 8.21
C ASP A 467 31.60 -42.50 8.95
N HIS A 468 32.35 -42.62 10.05
CA HIS A 468 32.82 -41.47 10.82
C HIS A 468 33.60 -40.46 9.97
N MET A 469 34.50 -40.90 9.08
CA MET A 469 35.26 -40.01 8.19
C MET A 469 34.38 -39.26 7.20
N LEU A 470 33.37 -39.91 6.63
CA LEU A 470 32.42 -39.27 5.72
C LEU A 470 31.47 -38.32 6.46
N GLU A 471 31.17 -38.57 7.74
CA GLU A 471 30.46 -37.60 8.58
C GLU A 471 31.29 -36.33 8.75
N GLN A 472 32.59 -36.47 9.02
CA GLN A 472 33.50 -35.32 9.12
C GLN A 472 33.54 -34.57 7.79
N LEU A 473 33.54 -35.28 6.66
CA LEU A 473 33.46 -34.67 5.34
C LEU A 473 32.21 -33.78 5.20
N SER A 474 31.04 -34.30 5.53
CA SER A 474 29.78 -33.53 5.48
C SER A 474 29.80 -32.32 6.42
N LYS A 475 30.12 -32.54 7.70
CA LYS A 475 30.13 -31.49 8.74
C LYS A 475 31.07 -30.33 8.42
N HIS A 476 32.27 -30.65 7.92
CA HIS A 476 33.32 -29.64 7.73
C HIS A 476 33.34 -28.97 6.35
N SER A 477 32.74 -29.60 5.34
CA SER A 477 32.56 -28.97 4.02
C SER A 477 31.26 -28.17 3.91
N GLY A 478 30.25 -28.50 4.74
CA GLY A 478 28.91 -27.93 4.67
C GLY A 478 27.98 -28.66 3.71
N ILE A 479 28.44 -29.69 2.98
CA ILE A 479 27.58 -30.44 2.05
C ILE A 479 26.62 -31.36 2.81
N ASN A 480 25.42 -31.59 2.28
CA ASN A 480 24.56 -32.68 2.77
C ASN A 480 24.93 -33.97 2.04
N LEU A 481 25.13 -35.07 2.77
CA LEU A 481 25.60 -36.33 2.22
C LEU A 481 24.84 -37.54 2.80
N SER A 482 24.15 -38.27 1.94
CA SER A 482 23.64 -39.61 2.26
C SER A 482 24.45 -40.65 1.50
N VAL A 483 24.94 -41.68 2.19
CA VAL A 483 25.60 -42.85 1.60
C VAL A 483 24.97 -44.10 2.18
N LYS A 484 24.51 -45.00 1.32
CA LYS A 484 24.05 -46.34 1.71
C LYS A 484 24.76 -47.38 0.85
N CYS A 485 25.45 -48.30 1.49
CA CYS A 485 26.03 -49.48 0.85
C CYS A 485 25.20 -50.73 1.18
N ILE A 486 24.97 -51.59 0.20
CA ILE A 486 24.31 -52.90 0.34
C ILE A 486 25.17 -53.95 -0.37
N GLY A 487 25.60 -55.00 0.34
CA GLY A 487 26.49 -56.04 -0.24
C GLY A 487 27.32 -56.79 0.80
N ASP A 488 28.28 -57.61 0.33
CA ASP A 488 29.21 -58.42 1.17
C ASP A 488 30.31 -57.55 1.82
N THR A 489 29.88 -56.61 2.67
CA THR A 489 30.73 -55.60 3.34
C THR A 489 31.75 -56.17 4.35
N HIS A 490 31.69 -57.47 4.68
CA HIS A 490 32.53 -58.11 5.69
C HIS A 490 33.63 -59.02 5.14
N ILE A 491 33.67 -59.28 3.83
CA ILE A 491 34.64 -60.20 3.21
C ILE A 491 35.71 -59.44 2.42
N ASP A 492 35.36 -58.30 1.81
CA ASP A 492 36.28 -57.49 1.01
C ASP A 492 36.06 -55.97 1.24
N GLU A 493 36.65 -55.48 2.33
CA GLU A 493 36.60 -54.07 2.73
C GLU A 493 37.27 -53.16 1.68
N HIS A 494 38.29 -53.66 0.99
CA HIS A 494 39.06 -52.93 -0.03
C HIS A 494 38.17 -52.51 -1.20
N HIS A 495 37.43 -53.45 -1.79
CA HIS A 495 36.52 -53.14 -2.91
C HIS A 495 35.36 -52.23 -2.47
N THR A 496 34.85 -52.42 -1.25
CA THR A 496 33.79 -51.58 -0.70
C THR A 496 34.22 -50.12 -0.57
N ILE A 497 35.38 -49.84 0.04
CA ILE A 497 35.91 -48.47 0.21
C ILE A 497 36.16 -47.81 -1.14
N GLU A 498 36.73 -48.54 -2.09
CA GLU A 498 37.01 -48.04 -3.44
C GLU A 498 35.71 -47.71 -4.20
N ASP A 499 34.72 -48.60 -4.20
CA ASP A 499 33.44 -48.37 -4.88
C ASP A 499 32.69 -47.17 -4.29
N ILE A 500 32.76 -46.96 -2.96
CA ILE A 500 32.20 -45.77 -2.29
C ILE A 500 32.90 -44.50 -2.77
N ALA A 501 34.24 -44.51 -2.84
CA ALA A 501 35.02 -43.37 -3.32
C ALA A 501 34.68 -43.02 -4.77
N ILE A 502 34.53 -44.02 -5.64
CA ILE A 502 34.14 -43.85 -7.05
C ILE A 502 32.74 -43.24 -7.17
N ALA A 503 31.77 -43.79 -6.43
CA ALA A 503 30.40 -43.30 -6.42
C ALA A 503 30.34 -41.85 -5.90
N LEU A 504 31.07 -41.55 -4.82
CA LEU A 504 31.09 -40.22 -4.21
C LEU A 504 31.75 -39.21 -5.13
N GLY A 505 32.86 -39.58 -5.77
CA GLY A 505 33.53 -38.73 -6.75
C GLY A 505 32.64 -38.44 -7.95
N SER A 506 31.94 -39.44 -8.47
CA SER A 506 30.99 -39.28 -9.57
C SER A 506 29.85 -38.32 -9.19
N SER A 507 29.31 -38.47 -7.97
CA SER A 507 28.25 -37.62 -7.42
C SER A 507 28.73 -36.16 -7.30
N ILE A 508 29.93 -35.93 -6.76
CA ILE A 508 30.55 -34.61 -6.70
C ILE A 508 30.69 -34.00 -8.10
N ASN A 509 31.18 -34.75 -9.08
CA ASN A 509 31.35 -34.25 -10.44
C ASN A 509 30.01 -33.90 -11.12
N GLU A 510 28.95 -34.66 -10.86
CA GLU A 510 27.60 -34.37 -11.36
C GLU A 510 27.03 -33.09 -10.72
N ALA A 511 27.06 -32.99 -9.39
CA ALA A 511 26.56 -31.83 -8.67
C ALA A 511 27.35 -30.54 -8.95
N LEU A 512 28.66 -30.66 -9.23
CA LEU A 512 29.50 -29.52 -9.66
C LEU A 512 29.13 -29.01 -11.06
N GLY A 513 28.48 -29.82 -11.89
CA GLY A 513 28.05 -29.46 -13.24
C GLY A 513 29.17 -28.88 -14.11
N ASP A 514 28.94 -27.67 -14.64
CA ASP A 514 29.90 -26.92 -15.44
C ASP A 514 30.96 -26.19 -14.62
N ARG A 515 30.94 -26.32 -13.29
CA ARG A 515 31.88 -25.67 -12.35
C ARG A 515 31.92 -24.14 -12.51
N LYS A 516 30.82 -23.50 -12.94
CA LYS A 516 30.72 -22.04 -13.04
C LYS A 516 30.48 -21.39 -11.68
N ASN A 517 30.96 -20.16 -11.53
CA ASN A 517 30.69 -19.30 -10.38
C ASN A 517 31.08 -19.91 -9.02
N ILE A 518 32.08 -20.79 -8.96
CA ILE A 518 32.66 -21.28 -7.71
C ILE A 518 34.03 -20.65 -7.45
N ASN A 519 34.46 -20.63 -6.19
CA ASN A 519 35.81 -20.19 -5.82
C ASN A 519 36.91 -20.96 -6.56
N ARG A 520 36.66 -22.25 -6.84
CA ARG A 520 37.52 -23.20 -7.57
C ARG A 520 38.81 -23.57 -6.85
N TYR A 521 39.53 -22.58 -6.31
CA TYR A 521 40.80 -22.74 -5.64
C TYR A 521 40.63 -22.66 -4.12
N SER A 522 41.25 -23.61 -3.42
CA SER A 522 41.56 -23.50 -1.99
C SER A 522 43.08 -23.61 -1.84
N SER A 523 43.74 -22.47 -1.61
CA SER A 523 45.19 -22.32 -1.76
C SER A 523 45.98 -22.40 -0.46
N ASN A 524 45.34 -22.54 0.70
CA ASN A 524 46.05 -22.58 1.99
C ASN A 524 45.15 -23.06 3.16
N PHE A 525 44.61 -24.27 3.10
CA PHE A 525 43.80 -24.80 4.21
C PHE A 525 44.63 -25.77 5.07
N SER A 526 45.05 -25.29 6.25
CA SER A 526 45.79 -26.06 7.23
C SER A 526 44.94 -26.30 8.47
N ILE A 527 44.95 -27.53 8.98
CA ILE A 527 44.34 -27.90 10.26
C ILE A 527 45.44 -28.43 11.17
N VAL A 528 45.38 -28.04 12.44
CA VAL A 528 46.18 -28.60 13.53
C VAL A 528 45.22 -29.32 14.47
N MET A 529 45.55 -30.56 14.82
CA MET A 529 44.78 -31.40 15.75
C MET A 529 45.75 -32.22 16.58
N ASP A 530 45.87 -31.90 17.86
CA ASP A 530 46.85 -32.49 18.77
C ASP A 530 48.27 -32.50 18.18
N GLU A 531 48.86 -33.67 17.97
CA GLU A 531 50.19 -33.85 17.39
C GLU A 531 50.21 -33.89 15.85
N CYS A 532 49.05 -33.70 15.21
CA CYS A 532 48.89 -33.73 13.77
C CYS A 532 48.75 -32.34 13.13
N GLN A 533 49.42 -32.15 12.00
CA GLN A 533 49.21 -31.04 11.08
C GLN A 533 48.82 -31.60 9.70
N SER A 534 47.71 -31.13 9.13
CA SER A 534 47.24 -31.52 7.80
C SER A 534 46.99 -30.30 6.91
N ASP A 535 47.63 -30.27 5.75
CA ASP A 535 47.51 -29.24 4.72
C ASP A 535 46.79 -29.82 3.49
N CYS A 536 45.73 -29.16 3.03
CA CYS A 536 45.00 -29.53 1.83
C CYS A 536 44.87 -28.34 0.85
N LEU A 537 45.21 -28.60 -0.41
CA LEU A 537 45.12 -27.65 -1.52
C LEU A 537 44.26 -28.27 -2.63
N ILE A 538 43.27 -27.53 -3.12
CA ILE A 538 42.35 -28.00 -4.15
C ILE A 538 42.29 -27.00 -5.31
N ASP A 539 42.35 -27.52 -6.53
CA ASP A 539 41.94 -26.82 -7.75
C ASP A 539 40.86 -27.67 -8.44
N LEU A 540 39.63 -27.17 -8.43
CA LEU A 540 38.49 -27.77 -9.15
C LEU A 540 38.58 -27.57 -10.68
N SER A 541 39.79 -27.49 -11.25
CA SER A 541 39.97 -27.65 -12.69
C SER A 541 39.63 -29.09 -13.06
N SER A 542 38.97 -29.32 -14.19
CA SER A 542 38.44 -30.62 -14.64
C SER A 542 39.50 -31.69 -14.96
N ARG A 543 40.69 -31.60 -14.34
CA ARG A 543 41.86 -32.45 -14.48
C ARG A 543 42.11 -33.16 -13.16
N SER A 544 42.09 -34.49 -13.20
CA SER A 544 42.41 -35.31 -12.02
C SER A 544 43.91 -35.32 -11.75
N TYR A 545 44.29 -35.02 -10.51
CA TYR A 545 45.61 -35.34 -9.99
C TYR A 545 45.59 -35.35 -8.45
N LEU A 546 46.05 -36.44 -7.83
CA LEU A 546 46.26 -36.52 -6.39
C LEU A 546 47.76 -36.52 -6.07
N LYS A 547 48.17 -35.65 -5.14
CA LYS A 547 49.44 -35.76 -4.43
C LYS A 547 49.15 -36.03 -2.96
N TYR A 548 49.34 -37.27 -2.53
CA TYR A 548 49.13 -37.70 -1.15
C TYR A 548 50.48 -37.90 -0.45
N GLN A 549 50.64 -37.35 0.75
CA GLN A 549 51.84 -37.53 1.59
C GLN A 549 51.42 -37.63 3.05
N THR A 550 51.83 -38.69 3.75
CA THR A 550 51.47 -38.87 5.14
C THR A 550 52.61 -39.42 6.00
N SER A 551 52.56 -39.19 7.31
CA SER A 551 53.38 -39.93 8.30
C SER A 551 53.06 -41.43 8.24
N LYS A 552 53.97 -42.29 8.74
CA LYS A 552 53.75 -43.74 8.75
C LYS A 552 52.47 -44.10 9.53
N LEU A 553 51.59 -44.88 8.89
CA LEU A 553 50.34 -45.37 9.47
C LEU A 553 50.52 -46.77 10.04
N ARG A 554 49.76 -47.08 11.10
CA ARG A 554 49.53 -48.48 11.53
C ARG A 554 48.60 -49.16 10.54
N GLU A 555 48.62 -50.49 10.51
CA GLU A 555 47.84 -51.29 9.55
C GLU A 555 46.33 -50.97 9.59
N PHE A 556 45.76 -50.79 10.78
CA PHE A 556 44.34 -50.49 10.98
C PHE A 556 44.09 -49.31 11.91
N VAL A 557 42.97 -48.62 11.70
CA VAL A 557 42.33 -47.75 12.69
C VAL A 557 40.85 -48.16 12.79
N GLY A 558 40.47 -48.72 13.94
CA GLY A 558 39.16 -49.36 14.06
C GLY A 558 39.04 -50.54 13.10
N ASP A 559 38.02 -50.51 12.26
CA ASP A 559 37.73 -51.45 11.18
C ASP A 559 38.16 -50.94 9.79
N LEU A 560 38.99 -49.88 9.71
CA LEU A 560 39.52 -49.36 8.45
C LEU A 560 40.98 -49.79 8.22
N PRO A 561 41.29 -50.52 7.13
CA PRO A 561 42.67 -50.73 6.67
C PRO A 561 43.26 -49.39 6.20
N THR A 562 44.34 -48.92 6.83
CA THR A 562 44.80 -47.54 6.58
C THR A 562 45.47 -47.34 5.23
N GLU A 563 45.93 -48.42 4.59
CA GLU A 563 46.40 -48.38 3.20
C GLU A 563 45.30 -47.87 2.26
N MET A 564 44.03 -48.16 2.58
CA MET A 564 42.89 -47.76 1.76
C MET A 564 42.58 -46.26 1.85
N VAL A 565 43.21 -45.51 2.77
CA VAL A 565 43.01 -44.05 2.85
C VAL A 565 43.55 -43.35 1.62
N GLU A 566 44.74 -43.73 1.15
CA GLU A 566 45.31 -43.16 -0.09
C GLU A 566 44.47 -43.57 -1.30
N HIS A 567 44.07 -44.85 -1.37
CA HIS A 567 43.21 -45.36 -2.44
C HIS A 567 41.86 -44.66 -2.49
N PHE A 568 41.23 -44.42 -1.34
CA PHE A 568 39.98 -43.67 -1.24
C PHE A 568 40.12 -42.28 -1.85
N PHE A 569 41.12 -41.50 -1.43
CA PHE A 569 41.32 -40.16 -1.97
C PHE A 569 41.65 -40.20 -3.46
N LYS A 570 42.42 -41.19 -3.92
CA LYS A 570 42.76 -41.34 -5.32
C LYS A 570 41.51 -41.56 -6.16
N SER A 571 40.69 -42.55 -5.80
CA SER A 571 39.45 -42.87 -6.50
C SER A 571 38.43 -41.73 -6.44
N LEU A 572 38.33 -41.03 -5.30
CA LEU A 572 37.48 -39.86 -5.15
C LEU A 572 37.89 -38.74 -6.12
N VAL A 573 39.16 -38.36 -6.12
CA VAL A 573 39.70 -37.26 -6.92
C VAL A 573 39.64 -37.56 -8.43
N GLU A 574 39.92 -38.81 -8.82
CA GLU A 574 39.82 -39.27 -10.19
C GLU A 574 38.40 -39.17 -10.75
N ASN A 575 37.41 -39.60 -9.98
CA ASN A 575 36.01 -39.59 -10.42
C ASN A 575 35.35 -38.21 -10.26
N ALA A 576 35.76 -37.41 -9.28
CA ALA A 576 35.35 -36.03 -9.12
C ALA A 576 36.00 -35.06 -10.12
N LYS A 577 37.08 -35.51 -10.77
CA LYS A 577 37.86 -34.79 -11.80
C LYS A 577 38.38 -33.43 -11.31
N PHE A 578 39.19 -33.44 -10.26
CA PHE A 578 39.90 -32.24 -9.78
C PHE A 578 41.33 -32.52 -9.33
N THR A 579 42.11 -31.47 -9.05
CA THR A 579 43.47 -31.62 -8.52
C THR A 579 43.45 -31.40 -7.01
N CYS A 580 44.04 -32.34 -6.26
CA CYS A 580 44.13 -32.33 -4.80
C CYS A 580 45.57 -32.60 -4.36
N HIS A 581 46.15 -31.72 -3.55
CA HIS A 581 47.36 -32.01 -2.81
C HIS A 581 47.01 -32.10 -1.33
N LEU A 582 47.24 -33.26 -0.73
CA LEU A 582 46.92 -33.55 0.67
C LEU A 582 48.19 -34.04 1.37
N LYS A 583 48.61 -33.31 2.39
CA LYS A 583 49.82 -33.62 3.15
C LYS A 583 49.51 -33.59 4.64
N THR A 584 49.71 -34.71 5.31
CA THR A 584 49.49 -34.82 6.74
C THR A 584 50.75 -35.31 7.45
N LYS A 585 51.06 -34.74 8.60
CA LYS A 585 52.15 -35.15 9.47
C LYS A 585 51.62 -35.31 10.88
N GLY A 586 52.06 -36.34 11.58
CA GLY A 586 51.74 -36.58 12.98
C GLY A 586 52.30 -37.91 13.48
N GLU A 587 51.87 -38.31 14.68
CA GLU A 587 52.33 -39.52 15.35
C GLU A 587 51.21 -40.55 15.55
N ASN A 588 49.96 -40.12 15.85
CA ASN A 588 48.83 -41.03 16.02
C ASN A 588 48.10 -41.27 14.69
N THR A 589 48.03 -42.53 14.26
CA THR A 589 47.36 -42.93 13.01
C THR A 589 45.89 -42.48 12.94
N HIS A 590 45.15 -42.52 14.05
CA HIS A 590 43.77 -42.04 14.11
C HIS A 590 43.71 -40.55 13.78
N HIS A 591 44.53 -39.75 14.50
CA HIS A 591 44.56 -38.30 14.31
C HIS A 591 45.05 -37.91 12.91
N ILE A 592 45.99 -38.68 12.34
CA ILE A 592 46.48 -38.48 10.97
C ILE A 592 45.35 -38.68 9.96
N VAL A 593 44.58 -39.78 10.04
CA VAL A 593 43.50 -40.04 9.08
C VAL A 593 42.38 -39.02 9.24
N GLU A 594 41.94 -38.77 10.47
CA GLU A 594 40.86 -37.81 10.75
C GLU A 594 41.24 -36.38 10.34
N SER A 595 42.46 -35.91 10.65
CA SER A 595 42.91 -34.58 10.23
C SER A 595 43.02 -34.45 8.70
N SER A 596 43.34 -35.54 8.00
CA SER A 596 43.35 -35.59 6.52
C SER A 596 41.95 -35.40 5.92
N PHE A 597 40.94 -36.08 6.47
CA PHE A 597 39.55 -35.90 6.05
C PHE A 597 39.02 -34.51 6.38
N LYS A 598 39.31 -34.00 7.58
CA LYS A 598 38.89 -32.64 7.99
C LYS A 598 39.51 -31.55 7.13
N SER A 599 40.81 -31.64 6.83
CA SER A 599 41.51 -30.63 6.02
C SER A 599 40.99 -30.63 4.58
N PHE A 600 40.79 -31.84 4.01
CA PHE A 600 40.13 -32.02 2.72
C PHE A 600 38.72 -31.44 2.72
N ALA A 601 37.89 -31.76 3.71
CA ALA A 601 36.51 -31.30 3.79
C ALA A 601 36.40 -29.78 3.82
N LYS A 602 37.21 -29.12 4.64
CA LYS A 602 37.22 -27.64 4.71
C LYS A 602 37.76 -27.01 3.43
N ALA A 603 38.85 -27.56 2.87
CA ALA A 603 39.40 -27.06 1.61
C ALA A 603 38.39 -27.22 0.46
N PHE A 604 37.68 -28.35 0.42
CA PHE A 604 36.66 -28.64 -0.58
C PHE A 604 35.46 -27.71 -0.41
N GLY A 605 34.95 -27.57 0.82
CA GLY A 605 33.88 -26.63 1.16
C GLY A 605 34.20 -25.19 0.73
N GLU A 606 35.44 -24.74 0.91
CA GLU A 606 35.87 -23.42 0.43
C GLU A 606 35.92 -23.32 -1.09
N ALA A 607 36.41 -24.36 -1.77
CA ALA A 607 36.53 -24.38 -3.23
C ALA A 607 35.17 -24.42 -3.95
N ILE A 608 34.15 -25.05 -3.35
CA ILE A 608 32.80 -25.16 -3.92
C ILE A 608 31.89 -23.96 -3.60
N LYS A 609 32.30 -23.03 -2.72
CA LYS A 609 31.48 -21.84 -2.43
C LYS A 609 31.23 -21.02 -3.69
N LEU A 610 30.00 -20.52 -3.81
CA LEU A 610 29.63 -19.63 -4.91
C LEU A 610 30.33 -18.29 -4.78
N ASN A 611 30.92 -17.81 -5.88
CA ASN A 611 31.61 -16.54 -5.96
C ASN A 611 30.83 -15.59 -6.90
N SER A 612 30.37 -14.46 -6.34
CA SER A 612 29.60 -13.44 -7.05
C SER A 612 30.46 -12.46 -7.88
N SER A 613 31.80 -12.49 -7.75
CA SER A 613 32.68 -11.48 -8.35
C SER A 613 33.15 -11.78 -9.78
N GLY A 614 32.58 -12.79 -10.46
CA GLY A 614 32.76 -12.99 -11.91
C GLY A 614 34.22 -13.06 -12.38
N SER A 615 35.13 -13.67 -11.61
CA SER A 615 36.51 -13.85 -12.06
C SER A 615 36.58 -14.89 -13.17
N SER A 616 36.77 -14.44 -14.41
CA SER A 616 36.95 -15.29 -15.58
C SER A 616 38.32 -15.96 -15.57
N SER A 617 38.32 -17.29 -15.72
CA SER A 617 39.54 -18.06 -15.96
C SER A 617 39.96 -17.94 -17.42
N THR A 618 41.25 -17.68 -17.68
CA THR A 618 41.84 -17.52 -19.03
C THR A 618 41.95 -18.83 -19.84
N LYS A 619 41.45 -19.96 -19.33
CA LYS A 619 41.46 -21.27 -20.01
C LYS A 619 40.07 -21.82 -20.32
N GLY A 620 39.23 -20.97 -20.90
CA GLY A 620 37.90 -21.30 -21.37
C GLY A 620 36.83 -20.55 -20.60
N PHE A 621 36.00 -19.82 -21.34
CA PHE A 621 34.68 -19.47 -20.85
C PHE A 621 33.95 -20.77 -20.56
N LEU A 622 33.57 -20.95 -19.31
CA LEU A 622 32.33 -21.66 -19.01
C LEU A 622 31.34 -20.55 -18.70
#